data_AF-A0A534VBE8-F1
#
_entry.id   AF-A0A534VBE8-F1
#
_cell.length_a   1.000
_cell.length_b   1.000
_cell.length_c   1.000
_cell.angle_alpha   90.00
_cell.angle_beta   90.00
_cell.angle_gamma   90.00
#
_symmetry.space_group_name_H-M   'P 1'
#
loop_
_entity.id
_entity.type
_entity.pdbx_description
1 polymer ?
#
loop_
_entity_poly.entity_id
_entity_poly.type
_entity_poly.pdbx_seq_one_letter_code
_entity_poly.pdbx_strand_id
1 'polypeptide(L)'
;LSTAQRSDALFGQDTDVDSYYGYSGHIAWMDFKYLGEKDIIGVVHGQSYPVKWNEKVDWAFDEGWEKRHVYVIEGISKLPQYAYSKRVLLIDKETWVIPYSDIYDRSGELWKIWINDMAFKKKAFEGANVIEYEDEMGFVPAIVMVDMQLEHATKASLPSQRFPGEQGWYFNQGEKAGITDDWFTVAALVNAGH
;
A
#
# COMPACT_ATOMS: atom_id res chain seq x y z
N LEU A 1 17.79 -3.77 -3.72
CA LEU A 1 17.72 -2.52 -2.91
C LEU A 1 18.18 -2.85 -1.50
N SER A 2 19.06 -2.03 -0.92
CA SER A 2 19.42 -2.17 0.49
C SER A 2 18.23 -1.84 1.40
N THR A 3 18.28 -2.25 2.65
CA THR A 3 17.21 -1.98 3.63
C THR A 3 16.98 -0.48 3.83
N ALA A 4 18.05 0.32 3.79
CA ALA A 4 17.97 1.77 3.90
C ALA A 4 17.25 2.39 2.68
N GLN A 5 17.59 1.94 1.47
CA GLN A 5 16.99 2.44 0.22
C GLN A 5 15.50 2.10 0.09
N ARG A 6 15.02 1.05 0.76
CA ARG A 6 13.60 0.68 0.75
C ARG A 6 12.75 1.50 1.71
N SER A 7 13.36 2.01 2.78
CA SER A 7 12.73 2.90 3.76
C SER A 7 12.99 4.38 3.49
N ASP A 8 13.70 4.70 2.40
CA ASP A 8 13.97 6.08 2.00
C ASP A 8 12.89 6.60 1.06
N ALA A 9 12.69 7.90 1.07
CA ALA A 9 11.77 8.61 0.19
C ALA A 9 12.09 8.33 -1.28
N LEU A 10 11.11 7.85 -2.04
CA LEU A 10 11.27 7.59 -3.47
C LEU A 10 11.17 8.90 -4.26
N PHE A 11 12.18 9.20 -5.08
CA PHE A 11 12.13 10.26 -6.09
C PHE A 11 11.67 11.65 -5.59
N GLY A 12 12.02 12.01 -4.34
CA GLY A 12 11.63 13.28 -3.73
C GLY A 12 10.19 13.35 -3.24
N GLN A 13 9.49 12.21 -3.14
CA GLN A 13 8.17 12.05 -2.56
C GLN A 13 8.24 11.59 -1.10
N ASP A 14 7.10 11.51 -0.42
CA ASP A 14 7.07 11.02 0.96
C ASP A 14 7.08 9.49 1.07
N THR A 15 6.69 8.82 -0.01
CA THR A 15 6.47 7.37 -0.05
C THR A 15 7.79 6.61 -0.14
N ASP A 16 7.96 5.63 0.74
CA ASP A 16 9.01 4.62 0.68
C ASP A 16 8.47 3.27 0.19
N VAL A 17 9.37 2.39 -0.29
CA VAL A 17 9.00 1.08 -0.85
C VAL A 17 8.34 0.18 0.19
N ASP A 18 8.75 0.27 1.45
CA ASP A 18 8.23 -0.59 2.51
C ASP A 18 6.85 -0.15 3.04
N SER A 19 6.29 0.97 2.56
CA SER A 19 4.95 1.44 2.94
C SER A 19 3.83 1.02 2.00
N TYR A 20 4.13 0.53 0.80
CA TYR A 20 3.07 0.09 -0.13
C TYR A 20 2.12 -0.91 0.53
N TYR A 21 0.82 -0.75 0.25
CA TYR A 21 -0.28 -1.53 0.86
C TYR A 21 -0.36 -1.43 2.40
N GLY A 22 0.22 -0.38 2.99
CA GLY A 22 0.34 -0.17 4.44
C GLY A 22 1.62 -0.76 5.02
N TYR A 23 2.08 -1.92 4.55
CA TYR A 23 3.40 -2.46 4.88
C TYR A 23 3.84 -3.51 3.87
N SER A 24 4.97 -3.25 3.21
CA SER A 24 5.66 -4.14 2.26
C SER A 24 7.11 -4.43 2.66
N GLY A 25 7.44 -4.19 3.93
CA GLY A 25 8.74 -4.53 4.50
C GLY A 25 8.90 -6.03 4.79
N HIS A 26 10.13 -6.49 4.92
CA HIS A 26 10.40 -7.90 5.21
C HIS A 26 10.06 -8.23 6.67
N ILE A 27 9.06 -9.09 6.89
CA ILE A 27 8.54 -9.42 8.23
C ILE A 27 9.62 -9.87 9.23
N ALA A 28 10.62 -10.63 8.78
CA ALA A 28 11.70 -11.12 9.65
C ALA A 28 12.64 -10.01 10.17
N TRP A 29 12.62 -8.81 9.57
CA TRP A 29 13.44 -7.67 10.00
C TRP A 29 12.82 -6.91 11.16
N MET A 30 11.59 -7.24 11.56
CA MET A 30 10.89 -6.56 12.64
C MET A 30 10.78 -7.44 13.89
N ASP A 31 10.72 -6.80 15.05
CA ASP A 31 10.07 -7.31 16.24
C ASP A 31 8.67 -6.71 16.31
N PHE A 32 7.65 -7.58 16.30
CA PHE A 32 6.26 -7.17 16.34
C PHE A 32 5.65 -7.34 17.72
N LYS A 33 4.85 -6.36 18.13
CA LYS A 33 4.11 -6.38 19.38
C LYS A 33 2.66 -6.02 19.13
N TYR A 34 1.76 -6.88 19.58
CA TYR A 34 0.34 -6.58 19.63
C TYR A 34 0.06 -5.55 20.72
N LEU A 35 -0.56 -4.42 20.34
CA LEU A 35 -0.89 -3.33 21.25
C LEU A 35 -2.36 -3.34 21.71
N GLY A 36 -3.23 -4.04 20.98
CA GLY A 36 -4.65 -4.12 21.27
C GLY A 36 -5.51 -3.92 20.04
N GLU A 37 -6.77 -3.57 20.27
CA GLU A 37 -7.77 -3.31 19.23
C GLU A 37 -8.33 -1.91 19.39
N LYS A 38 -8.75 -1.30 18.27
CA LYS A 38 -9.53 -0.06 18.31
C LYS A 38 -10.46 0.06 17.11
N ASP A 39 -11.40 0.98 17.24
CA ASP A 39 -12.22 1.41 16.11
C ASP A 39 -11.55 2.58 15.38
N ILE A 40 -11.59 2.55 14.06
CA ILE A 40 -11.16 3.63 13.18
C ILE A 40 -12.22 3.93 12.13
N ILE A 41 -12.00 4.98 11.35
CA ILE A 41 -12.70 5.23 10.10
C ILE A 41 -11.72 4.92 8.97
N GLY A 42 -12.12 4.16 7.96
CA GLY A 42 -11.31 3.83 6.79
C GLY A 42 -12.18 3.51 5.58
N VAL A 43 -11.57 3.37 4.40
CA VAL A 43 -12.27 2.97 3.18
C VAL A 43 -11.93 1.51 2.87
N VAL A 44 -12.90 0.61 2.96
CA VAL A 44 -12.75 -0.82 2.63
C VAL A 44 -13.70 -1.25 1.51
N HIS A 45 -14.83 -0.56 1.37
CA HIS A 45 -15.81 -0.75 0.28
C HIS A 45 -15.75 0.36 -0.80
N GLY A 46 -14.55 0.71 -1.28
CA GLY A 46 -14.36 1.70 -2.34
C GLY A 46 -15.15 1.39 -3.61
N GLN A 47 -15.85 2.39 -4.15
CA GLN A 47 -16.70 2.27 -5.33
C GLN A 47 -16.02 2.77 -6.60
N SER A 48 -15.19 3.81 -6.50
CA SER A 48 -14.52 4.43 -7.64
C SER A 48 -13.20 3.73 -7.94
N TYR A 49 -13.15 3.05 -9.07
CA TYR A 49 -11.91 2.50 -9.60
C TYR A 49 -11.88 2.80 -11.11
N PRO A 50 -10.98 3.69 -11.61
CA PRO A 50 -9.95 4.46 -10.92
C PRO A 50 -10.48 5.38 -9.82
N VAL A 51 -9.62 5.73 -8.86
CA VAL A 51 -9.99 6.59 -7.72
C VAL A 51 -10.64 7.89 -8.17
N LYS A 52 -11.62 8.34 -7.40
CA LYS A 52 -12.16 9.69 -7.42
C LYS A 52 -11.65 10.46 -6.20
N TRP A 53 -10.97 11.57 -6.43
CA TRP A 53 -10.49 12.44 -5.35
C TRP A 53 -11.60 13.40 -4.89
N ASN A 54 -11.62 13.73 -3.60
CA ASN A 54 -12.60 14.67 -3.06
C ASN A 54 -12.34 16.09 -3.58
N GLU A 55 -13.40 16.80 -3.98
CA GLU A 55 -13.29 18.14 -4.59
C GLU A 55 -12.82 19.24 -3.61
N LYS A 56 -13.03 19.03 -2.30
CA LYS A 56 -12.72 20.03 -1.26
C LYS A 56 -11.51 19.66 -0.41
N VAL A 57 -11.22 18.37 -0.28
CA VAL A 57 -10.12 17.83 0.51
C VAL A 57 -9.17 17.08 -0.43
N ASP A 58 -8.13 17.78 -0.90
CA ASP A 58 -7.29 17.34 -2.03
C ASP A 58 -6.51 16.03 -1.79
N TRP A 59 -6.37 15.61 -0.52
CA TRP A 59 -5.74 14.34 -0.16
C TRP A 59 -6.73 13.20 0.06
N ALA A 60 -8.03 13.47 0.24
CA ALA A 60 -9.00 12.45 0.60
C ALA A 60 -9.66 11.81 -0.62
N PHE A 61 -10.03 10.54 -0.48
CA PHE A 61 -10.83 9.81 -1.45
C PHE A 61 -12.30 10.26 -1.35
N ASP A 62 -12.96 10.42 -2.50
CA ASP A 62 -14.41 10.67 -2.56
C ASP A 62 -15.19 9.35 -2.46
N GLU A 63 -15.05 8.73 -1.30
CA GLU A 63 -15.53 7.39 -1.00
C GLU A 63 -16.37 7.34 0.28
N GLY A 64 -17.04 6.21 0.50
CA GLY A 64 -17.70 5.90 1.75
C GLY A 64 -16.70 5.59 2.85
N TRP A 65 -16.44 6.55 3.74
CA TRP A 65 -15.63 6.35 4.94
C TRP A 65 -16.47 5.65 6.02
N GLU A 66 -16.04 4.47 6.45
CA GLU A 66 -16.83 3.57 7.30
C GLU A 66 -16.08 3.20 8.57
N LYS A 67 -16.82 2.83 9.61
CA LYS A 67 -16.25 2.37 10.87
C LYS A 67 -15.65 0.98 10.67
N ARG A 68 -14.35 0.83 10.98
CA ARG A 68 -13.61 -0.42 10.91
C ARG A 68 -13.05 -0.78 12.28
N HIS A 69 -13.04 -2.06 12.60
CA HIS A 69 -12.46 -2.58 13.84
C HIS A 69 -11.12 -3.25 13.51
N VAL A 70 -10.03 -2.77 14.12
CA VAL A 70 -8.66 -3.12 13.73
C VAL A 70 -7.84 -3.70 14.87
N TYR A 71 -6.91 -4.60 14.56
CA TYR A 71 -5.76 -4.88 15.39
C TYR A 71 -4.73 -3.76 15.25
N VAL A 72 -4.09 -3.38 16.35
CA VAL A 72 -3.00 -2.41 16.39
C VAL A 72 -1.70 -3.15 16.69
N ILE A 73 -0.77 -3.14 15.74
CA ILE A 73 0.50 -3.87 15.83
C ILE A 73 1.66 -2.90 15.68
N GLU A 74 2.53 -2.84 16.68
CA GLU A 74 3.80 -2.11 16.59
C GLU A 74 4.87 -3.01 15.97
N GLY A 75 5.64 -2.47 15.03
CA GLY A 75 6.81 -3.10 14.44
C GLY A 75 8.04 -2.22 14.64
N ILE A 76 9.06 -2.77 15.29
CA ILE A 76 10.38 -2.13 15.49
C ILE A 76 11.41 -2.89 14.67
N SER A 77 12.20 -2.20 13.86
CA SER A 77 13.22 -2.85 13.04
C SER A 77 14.40 -3.33 13.89
N LYS A 78 14.81 -4.58 13.67
CA LYS A 78 16.05 -5.18 14.17
C LYS A 78 17.29 -4.59 13.51
N LEU A 79 17.11 -3.89 12.38
CA LEU A 79 18.19 -3.38 11.55
C LEU A 79 18.46 -1.91 11.90
N PRO A 80 19.68 -1.58 12.37
CA PRO A 80 20.00 -0.23 12.84
C PRO A 80 19.91 0.83 11.72
N GLN A 81 20.02 0.43 10.46
CA GLN A 81 19.97 1.30 9.29
C GLN A 81 18.55 1.57 8.74
N TYR A 82 17.49 1.01 9.34
CA TYR A 82 16.12 1.26 8.90
C TYR A 82 15.73 2.72 9.17
N ALA A 83 15.10 3.44 8.24
CA ALA A 83 14.90 4.89 8.41
C ALA A 83 14.08 5.26 9.66
N TYR A 84 13.05 4.46 9.97
CA TYR A 84 12.05 4.75 10.99
C TYR A 84 12.37 4.10 12.34
N SER A 85 11.97 4.73 13.45
CA SER A 85 12.12 4.11 14.79
C SER A 85 11.14 2.97 14.98
N LYS A 86 9.91 3.15 14.51
CA LYS A 86 8.85 2.15 14.54
C LYS A 86 7.76 2.45 13.51
N ARG A 87 6.95 1.43 13.26
CA ARG A 87 5.67 1.53 12.57
C ARG A 87 4.56 1.02 13.47
N VAL A 88 3.36 1.57 13.36
CA VAL A 88 2.15 1.02 13.95
C VAL A 88 1.19 0.69 12.82
N LEU A 89 0.93 -0.58 12.61
CA LEU A 89 0.05 -1.11 11.58
C LEU A 89 -1.35 -1.26 12.16
N LEU A 90 -2.35 -0.71 11.46
CA LEU A 90 -3.76 -0.86 11.79
C LEU A 90 -4.36 -1.86 10.82
N ILE A 91 -4.53 -3.11 11.27
CA ILE A 91 -4.95 -4.23 10.43
C ILE A 91 -6.43 -4.49 10.63
N ASP A 92 -7.21 -4.40 9.55
CA ASP A 92 -8.65 -4.67 9.57
C ASP A 92 -8.96 -6.11 9.96
N LYS A 93 -9.89 -6.31 10.91
CA LYS A 93 -10.19 -7.63 11.47
C LYS A 93 -11.03 -8.53 10.57
N GLU A 94 -11.69 -7.97 9.56
CA GLU A 94 -12.53 -8.73 8.63
C GLU A 94 -11.76 -9.09 7.37
N THR A 95 -10.99 -8.14 6.85
CA THR A 95 -10.37 -8.22 5.52
C THR A 95 -8.85 -8.39 5.56
N TRP A 96 -8.21 -8.21 6.73
CA TRP A 96 -6.76 -8.32 6.93
C TRP A 96 -5.90 -7.34 6.10
N VAL A 97 -6.53 -6.37 5.44
CA VAL A 97 -5.81 -5.26 4.82
C VAL A 97 -5.37 -4.27 5.91
N ILE A 98 -4.52 -3.32 5.52
CA ILE A 98 -3.98 -2.30 6.42
C ILE A 98 -4.53 -0.94 5.98
N PRO A 99 -5.68 -0.45 6.50
CA PRO A 99 -6.20 0.85 6.08
C PRO A 99 -5.26 2.00 6.43
N TYR A 100 -4.51 1.88 7.54
CA TYR A 100 -3.56 2.88 8.00
C TYR A 100 -2.25 2.29 8.49
N SER A 101 -1.17 3.05 8.36
CA SER A 101 0.06 2.81 9.10
C SER A 101 0.69 4.12 9.57
N ASP A 102 0.92 4.20 10.88
CA ASP A 102 1.62 5.32 11.49
C ASP A 102 3.13 5.02 11.50
N ILE A 103 3.94 5.98 11.09
CA ILE A 103 5.38 5.83 10.89
C ILE A 103 6.08 6.91 11.71
N TYR A 104 7.01 6.50 12.57
CA TYR A 104 7.65 7.38 13.55
C TYR A 104 9.12 7.64 13.20
N ASP A 105 9.55 8.88 13.42
CA ASP A 105 10.96 9.27 13.25
C ASP A 105 11.86 8.70 14.34
N ARG A 106 13.17 8.96 14.26
CA ARG A 106 14.15 8.45 15.24
C ARG A 106 14.04 9.06 16.64
N SER A 107 13.33 10.19 16.78
CA SER A 107 13.03 10.81 18.07
C SER A 107 11.78 10.22 18.72
N GLY A 108 11.01 9.41 18.00
CA GLY A 108 9.79 8.77 18.46
C GLY A 108 8.54 9.62 18.22
N GLU A 109 8.64 10.68 17.42
CA GLU A 109 7.51 11.52 17.04
C GLU A 109 6.82 10.96 15.79
N LEU A 110 5.51 11.16 15.68
CA LEU A 110 4.77 10.76 14.48
C LEU A 110 5.29 11.57 13.30
N TRP A 111 5.75 10.88 12.27
CA TRP A 111 6.29 11.51 11.07
C TRP A 111 5.34 11.36 9.91
N LYS A 112 4.92 10.13 9.58
CA LYS A 112 4.09 9.89 8.40
C LYS A 112 2.91 8.98 8.69
N ILE A 113 1.84 9.16 7.93
CA ILE A 113 0.67 8.29 7.95
C ILE A 113 0.43 7.78 6.53
N TRP A 114 0.44 6.46 6.36
CA TRP A 114 -0.05 5.81 5.15
C TRP A 114 -1.55 5.60 5.25
N ILE A 115 -2.27 5.85 4.16
CA ILE A 115 -3.72 5.66 4.04
C ILE A 115 -4.01 4.92 2.73
N ASN A 116 -4.76 3.83 2.79
CA ASN A 116 -5.20 3.10 1.60
C ASN A 116 -6.68 3.36 1.29
N ASP A 117 -7.00 3.58 0.02
CA ASP A 117 -8.33 3.38 -0.56
C ASP A 117 -8.41 1.91 -0.97
N MET A 118 -9.32 1.15 -0.36
CA MET A 118 -9.45 -0.29 -0.60
C MET A 118 -10.83 -0.60 -1.20
N ALA A 119 -10.85 -1.54 -2.13
CA ALA A 119 -12.08 -2.04 -2.74
C ALA A 119 -12.00 -3.55 -2.96
N PHE A 120 -13.10 -4.26 -2.69
CA PHE A 120 -13.21 -5.69 -2.98
C PHE A 120 -14.13 -5.88 -4.18
N LYS A 121 -13.58 -6.43 -5.27
CA LYS A 121 -14.28 -6.58 -6.56
C LYS A 121 -13.75 -7.80 -7.32
N LYS A 122 -14.48 -8.27 -8.34
CA LYS A 122 -14.01 -9.35 -9.25
C LYS A 122 -13.20 -8.86 -10.45
N LYS A 123 -13.20 -7.55 -10.69
CA LYS A 123 -12.42 -6.87 -11.75
C LYS A 123 -11.80 -5.63 -11.15
N ALA A 124 -10.66 -5.20 -11.71
CA ALA A 124 -10.04 -3.94 -11.31
C ALA A 124 -11.02 -2.78 -11.53
N PHE A 125 -11.43 -2.52 -12.77
CA PHE A 125 -12.39 -1.46 -13.08
C PHE A 125 -13.35 -1.87 -14.19
N GLU A 126 -14.45 -1.14 -14.33
CA GLU A 126 -15.41 -1.36 -15.43
C GLU A 126 -14.71 -1.14 -16.78
N GLY A 127 -14.73 -2.15 -17.66
CA GLY A 127 -13.99 -2.14 -18.92
C GLY A 127 -12.55 -2.67 -18.85
N ALA A 128 -12.07 -3.08 -17.68
CA ALA A 128 -10.82 -3.84 -17.58
C ALA A 128 -10.99 -5.21 -18.28
N ASN A 129 -10.21 -5.44 -19.34
CA ASN A 129 -10.31 -6.65 -20.18
C ASN A 129 -9.18 -7.67 -19.91
N VAL A 130 -8.42 -7.50 -18.81
CA VAL A 130 -7.27 -8.37 -18.49
C VAL A 130 -7.73 -9.66 -17.83
N ILE A 131 -8.49 -9.57 -16.73
CA ILE A 131 -9.00 -10.73 -16.00
C ILE A 131 -10.27 -10.39 -15.23
N GLU A 132 -11.13 -11.40 -15.06
CA GLU A 132 -12.19 -11.46 -14.07
C GLU A 132 -11.85 -12.60 -13.10
N TYR A 133 -11.86 -12.32 -11.80
CA TYR A 133 -11.63 -13.32 -10.76
C TYR A 133 -12.94 -14.04 -10.40
N GLU A 134 -12.81 -15.29 -9.96
CA GLU A 134 -13.96 -16.07 -9.46
C GLU A 134 -14.53 -15.45 -8.17
N ASP A 135 -13.63 -15.07 -7.26
CA ASP A 135 -13.94 -14.40 -6.00
C ASP A 135 -13.59 -12.91 -6.03
N GLU A 136 -14.10 -12.15 -5.05
CA GLU A 136 -13.66 -10.77 -4.87
C GLU A 136 -12.21 -10.73 -4.38
N MET A 137 -11.42 -9.89 -5.04
CA MET A 137 -10.03 -9.61 -4.69
C MET A 137 -9.93 -8.20 -4.11
N GLY A 138 -9.03 -8.02 -3.14
CA GLY A 138 -8.72 -6.71 -2.58
C GLY A 138 -7.88 -5.90 -3.55
N PHE A 139 -8.41 -4.79 -4.04
CA PHE A 139 -7.71 -3.82 -4.85
C PHE A 139 -7.48 -2.51 -4.11
N VAL A 140 -6.50 -1.74 -4.57
CA VAL A 140 -6.16 -0.44 -4.01
C VAL A 140 -6.22 0.61 -5.13
N PRO A 141 -7.37 1.28 -5.35
CA PRO A 141 -7.50 2.31 -6.38
C PRO A 141 -6.61 3.53 -6.11
N ALA A 142 -6.24 3.78 -4.85
CA ALA A 142 -5.35 4.86 -4.47
C ALA A 142 -4.64 4.65 -3.13
N ILE A 143 -3.54 5.36 -3.00
CA ILE A 143 -2.72 5.43 -1.78
C ILE A 143 -2.37 6.88 -1.48
N VAL A 144 -2.25 7.20 -0.20
CA VAL A 144 -1.82 8.51 0.28
C VAL A 144 -0.79 8.32 1.39
N MET A 145 0.33 9.04 1.28
CA MET A 145 1.26 9.24 2.37
C MET A 145 1.15 10.69 2.82
N VAL A 146 0.81 10.90 4.10
CA VAL A 146 0.78 12.23 4.71
C VAL A 146 2.03 12.41 5.55
N ASP A 147 2.81 13.47 5.31
CA ASP A 147 3.91 13.89 6.19
C ASP A 147 3.36 14.88 7.22
N MET A 148 3.33 14.46 8.49
CA MET A 148 2.79 15.22 9.61
C MET A 148 3.73 16.33 10.10
N GLN A 149 5.01 16.26 9.73
CA GLN A 149 6.03 17.23 10.15
C GLN A 149 6.20 18.36 9.13
N LEU A 150 6.05 18.05 7.84
CA LEU A 150 6.10 19.02 6.75
C LEU A 150 4.72 19.48 6.26
N GLU A 151 3.64 18.90 6.80
CA GLU A 151 2.25 19.24 6.48
C GLU A 151 1.90 19.13 4.98
N HIS A 152 2.45 18.12 4.30
CA HIS A 152 2.10 17.82 2.91
C HIS A 152 1.67 16.36 2.72
N ALA A 153 1.10 16.05 1.56
CA ALA A 153 0.69 14.69 1.22
C ALA A 153 1.12 14.32 -0.20
N THR A 154 1.67 13.12 -0.33
CA THR A 154 1.89 12.44 -1.61
C THR A 154 0.70 11.54 -1.90
N LYS A 155 0.06 11.71 -3.06
CA LYS A 155 -1.05 10.86 -3.51
C LYS A 155 -0.73 10.12 -4.80
N ALA A 156 -1.21 8.88 -4.92
CA ALA A 156 -1.12 8.11 -6.16
C ALA A 156 -2.46 7.46 -6.52
N SER A 157 -2.80 7.53 -7.80
CA SER A 157 -3.94 6.84 -8.42
C SER A 157 -3.44 5.58 -9.12
N LEU A 158 -4.13 4.46 -8.92
CA LEU A 158 -3.71 3.13 -9.37
C LEU A 158 -4.89 2.44 -10.10
N PRO A 159 -5.06 2.59 -11.43
CA PRO A 159 -4.14 3.22 -12.36
C PRO A 159 -4.27 4.75 -12.38
N SER A 160 -3.29 5.40 -12.99
CA SER A 160 -3.28 6.83 -13.18
C SER A 160 -4.22 7.24 -14.30
N GLN A 161 -5.00 8.29 -14.07
CA GLN A 161 -5.80 8.91 -15.13
C GLN A 161 -4.94 9.58 -16.22
N ARG A 162 -3.64 9.77 -15.97
CA ARG A 162 -2.72 10.42 -16.91
C ARG A 162 -2.31 9.53 -18.08
N PHE A 163 -2.44 8.21 -17.93
CA PHE A 163 -1.98 7.24 -18.93
C PHE A 163 -3.16 6.39 -19.42
N PRO A 164 -3.81 6.78 -20.53
CA PRO A 164 -4.91 6.02 -21.11
C PRO A 164 -4.48 4.57 -21.42
N GLY A 165 -5.24 3.60 -20.91
CA GLY A 165 -4.94 2.18 -21.09
C GLY A 165 -3.94 1.59 -20.09
N GLU A 166 -3.51 2.36 -19.08
CA GLU A 166 -2.73 1.82 -17.97
C GLU A 166 -3.51 0.69 -17.30
N GLN A 167 -2.83 -0.45 -17.17
CA GLN A 167 -3.39 -1.62 -16.55
C GLN A 167 -3.46 -1.42 -15.04
N GLY A 168 -4.56 -1.86 -14.43
CA GLY A 168 -4.66 -1.93 -12.97
C GLY A 168 -3.67 -2.94 -12.38
N TRP A 169 -3.71 -3.11 -11.06
CA TRP A 169 -2.89 -4.10 -10.38
C TRP A 169 -3.65 -5.42 -10.33
N TYR A 170 -3.04 -6.50 -10.76
CA TYR A 170 -3.68 -7.81 -10.87
C TYR A 170 -2.90 -8.85 -10.08
N PHE A 171 -3.63 -9.81 -9.53
CA PHE A 171 -3.14 -10.94 -8.77
C PHE A 171 -3.00 -12.17 -9.65
N ASN A 172 -2.02 -13.02 -9.33
CA ASN A 172 -1.91 -14.40 -9.79
C ASN A 172 -2.11 -14.59 -11.31
N GLN A 173 -1.59 -13.67 -12.12
CA GLN A 173 -1.69 -13.76 -13.59
C GLN A 173 -0.82 -14.90 -14.15
N GLY A 174 0.24 -15.30 -13.44
CA GLY A 174 1.12 -16.41 -13.82
C GLY A 174 1.56 -16.32 -15.28
N GLU A 175 1.38 -17.42 -16.03
CA GLU A 175 1.73 -17.52 -17.44
C GLU A 175 1.03 -16.47 -18.32
N LYS A 176 -0.17 -15.99 -17.94
CA LYS A 176 -0.89 -14.95 -18.70
C LYS A 176 -0.16 -13.61 -18.69
N ALA A 177 0.65 -13.35 -17.66
CA ALA A 177 1.55 -12.19 -17.59
C ALA A 177 2.96 -12.51 -18.13
N GLY A 178 3.15 -13.65 -18.78
CA GLY A 178 4.46 -14.12 -19.25
C GLY A 178 5.38 -14.63 -18.15
N ILE A 179 4.85 -14.83 -16.93
CA ILE A 179 5.61 -15.33 -15.78
C ILE A 179 5.46 -16.85 -15.75
N THR A 180 6.40 -17.56 -16.39
CA THR A 180 6.52 -19.03 -16.39
C THR A 180 7.67 -19.48 -15.49
N ASP A 181 7.80 -20.78 -15.22
CA ASP A 181 8.92 -21.32 -14.43
C ASP A 181 10.29 -20.93 -15.01
N ASP A 182 10.41 -20.82 -16.34
CA ASP A 182 11.63 -20.41 -17.03
C ASP A 182 12.08 -18.98 -16.66
N TRP A 183 11.14 -18.11 -16.28
CA TRP A 183 11.42 -16.75 -15.81
C TRP A 183 12.29 -16.72 -14.55
N PHE A 184 12.14 -17.73 -13.69
CA PHE A 184 12.85 -17.81 -12.41
C PHE A 184 14.20 -18.52 -12.50
N THR A 185 14.70 -18.77 -13.71
CA THR A 185 16.07 -19.26 -13.91
C THR A 185 17.09 -18.13 -13.76
N VAL A 186 18.30 -18.46 -13.30
CA VAL A 186 19.41 -17.49 -13.22
C VAL A 186 19.66 -16.83 -14.57
N ALA A 187 19.59 -17.59 -15.66
CA ALA A 187 19.82 -17.09 -17.02
C ALA A 187 18.75 -16.06 -17.43
N ALA A 188 17.47 -16.32 -17.17
CA ALA A 188 16.39 -15.39 -17.47
C ALA A 188 16.50 -14.09 -16.65
N LEU A 189 16.80 -14.19 -15.35
CA LEU A 189 17.00 -13.03 -14.48
C LEU A 189 18.20 -12.17 -14.92
N VAL A 190 19.29 -12.79 -15.37
CA VAL A 190 20.45 -12.06 -15.93
C VAL A 190 20.07 -11.37 -17.23
N ASN A 191 19.37 -12.04 -18.14
CA ASN A 191 18.95 -11.45 -19.42
C ASN A 191 17.95 -10.29 -19.24
N ALA A 192 17.05 -10.36 -18.25
CA ALA A 192 16.08 -9.30 -17.97
C ALA A 192 16.68 -8.07 -17.29
N GLY A 193 17.91 -8.17 -16.77
CA GLY A 193 18.63 -7.06 -16.13
C GLY A 193 19.44 -6.17 -17.08
N HIS A 194 19.41 -6.46 -18.39
CA HIS A 194 20.11 -5.73 -19.44
C HIS A 194 19.21 -4.77 -20.21
#